data_AF-A0A376LIW2-F1
#
_entry.id   AF-A0A376LIW2-F1
#
_cell.length_a   1.000
_cell.length_b   1.000
_cell.length_c   1.000
_cell.angle_alpha   90.00
_cell.angle_beta   90.00
_cell.angle_gamma   90.00
#
_symmetry.space_group_name_H-M   'P 1'
#
loop_
_entity.id
_entity.type
_entity.pdbx_description
1 polymer ?
#
loop_
_entity_poly.entity_id
_entity_poly.type
_entity_poly.pdbx_seq_one_letter_code
_entity_poly.pdbx_strand_id
1 'polypeptide(L)' 'MARRILVVEDEAPIREMVCFVLEQMAFSRSKRKIMTVL' A
#
# COMPACT_ATOMS: atom_id res chain seq x y z
N MET A 1 -11.61 12.81 -3.71
CA MET A 1 -11.28 11.78 -4.71
C MET A 1 -10.22 10.87 -4.12
N ALA A 2 -10.56 9.61 -3.85
CA ALA A 2 -9.60 8.66 -3.29
C ALA A 2 -8.52 8.33 -4.32
N ARG A 3 -7.31 8.85 -4.11
CA ARG A 3 -6.13 8.54 -4.93
C ARG A 3 -5.69 7.11 -4.59
N ARG A 4 -5.58 6.25 -5.61
CA ARG A 4 -5.13 4.85 -5.47
C ARG A 4 -3.61 4.78 -5.57
N ILE A 5 -2.95 4.28 -4.54
CA ILE A 5 -1.48 4.13 -4.50
C ILE A 5 -1.12 2.65 -4.40
N LEU A 6 -0.11 2.24 -5.16
CA LEU A 6 0.51 0.92 -5.08
C LEU A 6 1.78 1.04 -4.25
N VAL A 7 1.87 0.29 -3.16
CA VAL A 7 3.05 0.23 -2.28
C VAL A 7 3.78 -1.07 -2.57
N VAL A 8 5.04 -0.98 -2.94
CA VAL A 8 5.91 -2.11 -3.28
C VAL A 8 7.08 -2.08 -2.34
N GLU A 9 7.02 -2.93 -1.33
CA GLU A 9 8.04 -3.03 -0.28
C GLU A 9 8.22 -4.52 0.03
N ASP A 10 9.48 -4.95 0.05
CA ASP A 10 9.88 -6.35 0.28
C ASP A 10 9.62 -6.77 1.73
N GLU A 11 9.80 -5.84 2.67
CA GLU A 11 9.53 -6.05 4.08
C GLU A 11 8.04 -5.80 4.40
N ALA A 12 7.36 -6.85 4.89
CA ALA A 12 6.01 -6.75 5.42
C ALA A 12 5.80 -5.62 6.45
N PRO A 13 6.68 -5.41 7.46
CA PRO A 13 6.49 -4.35 8.44
C PRO A 13 6.55 -2.95 7.82
N ILE A 14 7.45 -2.72 6.86
CA ILE A 14 7.57 -1.43 6.17
C ILE A 14 6.33 -1.18 5.31
N ARG A 15 5.87 -2.19 4.56
CA ARG A 15 4.65 -2.11 3.76
C ARG A 15 3.43 -1.73 4.60
N GLU A 16 3.28 -2.33 5.78
CA GLU A 16 2.17 -2.04 6.70
C GLU A 16 2.25 -0.63 7.28
N MET A 17 3.44 -0.19 7.70
CA MET A 17 3.69 1.17 8.16
C MET A 17 3.31 2.21 7.09
N VAL A 18 3.80 2.03 5.86
CA VAL A 18 3.51 2.95 4.74
C VAL A 18 2.02 2.95 4.41
N CYS A 19 1.36 1.79 4.41
CA CYS A 19 -0.07 1.71 4.18
C CYS A 19 -0.87 2.44 5.27
N PHE A 20 -0.49 2.29 6.54
CA PHE A 20 -1.13 2.97 7.66
C PHE A 20 -1.06 4.49 7.51
N VAL A 21 0.11 5.04 7.21
CA VAL A 21 0.30 6.49 7.00
C VAL A 21 -0.52 6.99 5.80
N LEU A 22 -0.55 6.24 4.69
CA LEU A 22 -1.32 6.61 3.50
C LEU A 22 -2.83 6.59 3.75
N GLU A 23 -3.34 5.64 4.53
CA GLU A 23 -4.75 5.57 4.92
C GLU A 23 -5.15 6.79 5.77
N GLN A 24 -4.28 7.27 6.68
CA GLN A 24 -4.51 8.51 7.44
C GLN A 24 -4.55 9.76 6.55
N MET A 25 -3.86 9.76 5.40
CA MET A 25 -3.85 10.86 4.44
C MET A 25 -4.96 10.76 3.37
N ALA A 26 -6.01 9.95 3.62
CA ALA A 26 -7.14 9.72 2.74
C ALA A 26 -6.80 9.08 1.37
N PHE A 27 -5.72 8.30 1.32
CA PHE A 27 -5.38 7.47 0.15
C PHE A 27 -5.93 6.05 0.30
N SER A 28 -6.31 5.45 -0.83
CA SER A 28 -6.79 4.07 -0.86
C SER A 28 -5.69 3.12 -1.32
N ARG A 29 -5.43 2.10 -0.51
CA ARG A 29 -4.46 1.04 -0.82
C ARG A 29 -4.92 0.19 -2.01
N SER A 30 -4.17 0.24 -3.11
CA SER A 30 -4.38 -0.69 -4.23
C SER A 30 -3.59 -1.96 -4.00
N LYS A 31 -4.23 -3.01 -3.46
CA LYS A 31 -3.62 -4.34 -3.28
C LYS A 31 -3.40 -5.11 -4.59
N ARG A 32 -3.69 -4.51 -5.74
CA ARG A 32 -3.69 -5.24 -7.01
C ARG A 32 -2.26 -5.40 -7.52
N LYS A 33 -1.77 -6.64 -7.43
CA LYS A 33 -0.95 -7.35 -8.45
C LYS A 33 0.49 -7.72 -8.11
N ILE A 34 1.13 -7.20 -7.05
CA ILE A 34 2.52 -7.61 -6.72
C ILE A 34 2.59 -8.79 -5.74
N MET A 35 1.66 -8.87 -4.78
CA MET A 35 1.63 -9.97 -3.80
C MET A 35 1.18 -11.32 -4.38
N THR A 36 0.81 -11.39 -5.66
CA THR A 36 0.39 -12.64 -6.34
C THR A 36 1.45 -13.13 -7.34
N VAL A 37 2.57 -12.40 -7.50
CA VAL A 37 3.57 -12.68 -8.54
C VAL A 37 4.97 -12.96 -7.95
N LEU A 38 5.08 -13.06 -6.62
CA LEU A 38 6.28 -13.53 -5.92
C LEU A 38 5.92 -14.66 -4.96
#